data_AF-A0A258K3V8-F1
#
_entry.id   AF-A0A258K3V8-F1
#
_cell.length_a   1.000
_cell.length_b   1.000
_cell.length_c   1.000
_cell.angle_alpha   90.00
_cell.angle_beta   90.00
_cell.angle_gamma   90.00
#
_symmetry.space_group_name_H-M   'P 1'
#
loop_
_entity.id
_entity.type
_entity.pdbx_description
1 polymer ?
#
loop_
_entity_poly.entity_id
_entity_poly.type
_entity_poly.pdbx_seq_one_letter_code
_entity_poly.pdbx_strand_id
1 'polypeptide(L)' 'EAGVGTWRVSYEEWEYCLVTAGRCIVTGDDGTRIEAGPGDSFVLEPGFTGTWEVVEPMRKHWVIRTP' A
#
# COMPACT_ATOMS: atom_id res chain seq x y z
N GLU A 1 4.99 6.55 -9.18
CA GLU A 1 5.29 5.19 -9.67
C GLU A 1 6.29 4.57 -8.72
N ALA A 2 6.28 3.24 -8.56
CA ALA A 2 7.19 2.53 -7.68
C ALA A 2 7.78 1.31 -8.41
N GLY A 3 9.08 1.10 -8.26
CA GLY A 3 9.79 -0.07 -8.79
C GLY A 3 9.57 -1.30 -7.92
N VAL A 4 10.08 -2.45 -8.36
CA VAL A 4 10.05 -3.69 -7.58
C VAL A 4 10.90 -3.54 -6.32
N GLY A 5 10.38 -4.01 -5.19
CA GLY A 5 11.07 -3.96 -3.91
C GLY A 5 10.14 -4.16 -2.72
N THR A 6 10.73 -4.23 -1.55
CA THR A 6 10.00 -4.40 -0.29
C THR A 6 10.47 -3.34 0.70
N TRP A 7 9.51 -2.61 1.28
CA TRP A 7 9.79 -1.55 2.26
C TRP A 7 9.07 -1.85 3.57
N ARG A 8 9.78 -1.64 4.68
CA ARG A 8 9.15 -1.51 5.98
C ARG A 8 8.41 -0.18 6.03
N VAL A 9 7.15 -0.21 6.42
CA VAL A 9 6.28 0.98 6.48
C VAL A 9 5.59 1.10 7.83
N SER A 10 5.32 2.34 8.23
CA SER A 10 4.56 2.71 9.42
C SER A 10 3.73 3.93 9.05
N TYR A 11 2.43 3.88 9.28
CA TYR A 11 1.49 4.93 8.93
C TYR A 11 0.95 5.61 10.16
N GLU A 12 1.10 6.93 10.24
CA GLU A 12 0.49 7.77 11.27
C GLU A 12 -0.80 8.44 10.76
N GLU A 13 -0.96 8.52 9.45
CA GLU A 13 -2.11 9.08 8.76
C GLU A 13 -2.98 8.02 8.08
N TRP A 14 -4.16 8.45 7.63
CA TRP A 14 -4.96 7.65 6.70
C TRP A 14 -4.40 7.78 5.28
N GLU A 15 -4.15 6.66 4.60
CA GLU A 15 -3.86 6.64 3.17
C GLU A 15 -4.90 5.78 2.44
N TYR A 16 -5.62 6.38 1.49
CA TYR A 16 -6.35 5.64 0.47
C TYR A 16 -5.45 5.42 -0.74
N CYS A 17 -5.43 4.19 -1.27
CA CYS A 17 -4.73 3.82 -2.48
C CYS A 17 -5.68 3.23 -3.52
N LEU A 18 -5.56 3.67 -4.77
CA LEU A 18 -6.13 3.01 -5.95
C LEU A 18 -4.98 2.61 -6.87
N VAL A 19 -4.80 1.31 -7.10
CA VAL A 19 -3.79 0.79 -8.02
C VAL A 19 -4.30 0.94 -9.46
N THR A 20 -3.51 1.60 -10.31
CA THR A 20 -3.87 1.83 -11.72
C THR A 20 -3.04 1.01 -12.70
N ALA A 21 -1.89 0.48 -12.26
CA ALA A 21 -1.04 -0.45 -13.00
C ALA A 21 -0.11 -1.20 -12.04
N GLY A 22 0.36 -2.39 -12.43
CA GLY A 22 1.25 -3.23 -11.63
C GLY A 22 0.55 -3.90 -10.46
N ARG A 23 1.34 -4.40 -9.49
CA ARG A 23 0.83 -5.18 -8.35
C ARG A 23 1.65 -4.93 -7.09
N CYS A 24 0.97 -4.93 -5.95
CA CYS A 24 1.62 -4.91 -4.65
C CYS A 24 0.95 -5.86 -3.66
N ILE A 25 1.70 -6.15 -2.60
CA ILE A 25 1.30 -6.93 -1.46
C ILE A 25 1.66 -6.13 -0.21
N VAL A 26 0.67 -5.80 0.60
CA VAL A 26 0.87 -5.12 1.88
C VAL A 26 0.59 -6.11 2.99
N THR A 27 1.58 -6.37 3.85
CA THR A 27 1.47 -7.33 4.97
C THR A 27 1.68 -6.60 6.28
N GLY A 28 0.67 -6.57 7.16
CA GLY A 28 0.74 -5.98 8.49
C GLY A 28 1.42 -6.90 9.50
N ASP A 29 1.97 -6.32 10.57
CA ASP A 29 2.57 -7.07 11.68
C ASP A 29 1.56 -7.89 12.47
N ASP A 30 0.29 -7.51 12.39
CA ASP A 30 -0.86 -8.23 12.95
C ASP A 30 -1.29 -9.45 12.11
N GLY A 31 -0.60 -9.70 10.99
CA GLY A 31 -0.91 -10.79 10.05
C GLY A 31 -1.93 -10.42 8.98
N THR A 32 -2.41 -9.17 8.93
CA THR A 32 -3.24 -8.70 7.81
C THR A 32 -2.46 -8.76 6.50
N ARG A 33 -3.16 -9.06 5.40
CA ARG A 33 -2.56 -9.16 4.08
C ARG A 33 -3.51 -8.60 3.03
N ILE A 34 -3.02 -7.65 2.25
CA ILE A 34 -3.73 -7.01 1.14
C ILE A 34 -2.92 -7.30 -0.13
N GLU A 35 -3.55 -7.94 -1.10
CA GLU A 35 -2.99 -8.09 -2.45
C GLU A 35 -3.80 -7.21 -3.39
N ALA A 36 -3.14 -6.32 -4.13
CA ALA A 36 -3.82 -5.33 -4.97
C ALA A 36 -3.19 -5.23 -6.36
N GLY A 37 -4.04 -5.24 -7.38
CA GLY A 37 -3.71 -5.02 -8.78
C GLY A 37 -4.56 -3.89 -9.42
N PRO A 38 -4.48 -3.71 -10.75
CA PRO A 38 -5.14 -2.59 -11.41
C PRO A 38 -6.66 -2.62 -11.22
N GLY A 39 -7.22 -1.53 -10.68
CA GLY A 39 -8.63 -1.39 -10.34
C GLY A 39 -8.95 -1.63 -8.87
N ASP A 40 -8.06 -2.27 -8.12
CA ASP A 40 -8.24 -2.50 -6.68
C ASP A 40 -7.89 -1.25 -5.88
N SER A 41 -8.64 -1.02 -4.81
CA SER A 41 -8.35 0.01 -3.83
C SER A 41 -8.38 -0.51 -2.41
N PHE A 42 -7.61 0.15 -1.55
CA PHE A 42 -7.52 -0.17 -0.14
C PHE A 42 -7.16 1.07 0.69
N VAL A 43 -7.34 0.96 2.00
CA VAL A 43 -7.02 2.01 2.97
C VAL A 43 -6.03 1.45 3.98
N LEU A 44 -5.02 2.26 4.31
CA LEU A 44 -4.15 2.06 5.46
C LEU A 44 -4.54 3.07 6.53
N GLU A 45 -4.80 2.58 7.73
CA GLU A 45 -5.25 3.38 8.86
C GLU A 45 -4.05 3.81 9.74
N PRO A 46 -4.17 4.92 10.49
CA PRO A 46 -3.21 5.27 11.52
C PRO A 46 -2.93 4.11 12.47
N GLY A 47 -1.65 3.82 12.69
CA GLY A 47 -1.19 2.69 13.49
C GLY A 47 -0.89 1.42 12.68
N PHE A 48 -1.15 1.41 11.37
CA PHE A 48 -0.68 0.32 10.51
C PHE A 48 0.86 0.28 10.49
N THR A 49 1.42 -0.88 10.82
CA THR A 49 2.85 -1.18 10.66
C THR A 49 3.00 -2.48 9.89
N GLY A 50 3.91 -2.51 8.92
CA GLY A 50 4.06 -3.70 8.09
C GLY A 50 5.13 -3.58 7.02
N THR A 51 4.95 -4.38 5.97
CA THR A 51 5.74 -4.32 4.76
C THR A 51 4.85 -3.99 3.56
N TRP A 52 5.38 -3.17 2.67
CA TRP A 52 4.82 -2.93 1.34
C TRP A 52 5.77 -3.56 0.33
N GLU A 53 5.31 -4.57 -0.39
CA GLU A 53 6.04 -5.24 -1.46
C GLU A 53 5.43 -4.86 -2.81
N VAL A 54 6.24 -4.30 -3.70
CA VAL A 54 5.87 -4.10 -5.11
C VAL A 54 6.43 -5.28 -5.88
N VAL A 55 5.54 -6.16 -6.35
CA VAL A 55 5.91 -7.40 -7.06
C VAL A 55 6.04 -7.17 -8.58
N GLU A 56 5.36 -6.16 -9.11
CA GLU A 56 5.41 -5.72 -10.50
C GLU A 56 5.44 -4.18 -10.50
N PRO A 57 6.29 -3.50 -11.30
CA PRO A 57 6.38 -2.04 -11.31
C PRO A 57 5.00 -1.39 -11.36
N MET A 58 4.70 -0.54 -10.39
CA MET A 58 3.33 -0.13 -10.12
C MET A 58 3.10 1.38 -10.23
N ARG A 59 1.86 1.74 -10.53
CA ARG A 59 1.33 3.10 -10.40
C ARG A 59 0.07 3.06 -9.54
N LYS A 60 -0.04 4.04 -8.65
CA LYS A 60 -1.23 4.25 -7.82
C LYS A 60 -1.62 5.72 -7.81
N HIS A 61 -2.92 5.98 -7.70
CA HIS A 61 -3.40 7.22 -7.12
C HIS A 61 -3.51 7.02 -5.62
N TRP A 62 -3.19 8.07 -4.87
CA TRP A 62 -3.24 8.01 -3.42
C TRP A 62 -3.76 9.32 -2.86
N VAL A 63 -4.43 9.24 -1.71
CA VAL A 63 -4.88 10.38 -0.94
C VAL A 63 -4.45 10.14 0.49
N ILE A 64 -3.65 11.05 1.03
CA ILE A 64 -3.31 11.07 2.45
C ILE A 64 -4.17 12.14 3.12
N ARG A 65 -4.85 11.76 4.20
CA ARG A 65 -5.54 12.73 5.07
C ARG A 65 -4.59 13.15 6.18
N THR A 66 -4.06 14.36 6.05
CA THR A 66 -3.33 15.05 7.12
C THR A 66 -4.30 15.70 8.12
N PRO A 67 -3.82 16.11 9.32
CA PRO A 67 -4.57 16.98 10.22
C PRO A 67 -5.08 18.25 9.53
#